data_AF-A0A1K1XFY4-F1
#
_entry.id   AF-A0A1K1XFY4-F1
#
_cell.length_a   1.000
_cell.length_b   1.000
_cell.length_c   1.000
_cell.angle_alpha   90.00
_cell.angle_beta   90.00
_cell.angle_gamma   90.00
#
_symmetry.space_group_name_H-M   'P 1'
#
loop_
_entity.id
_entity.type
_entity.pdbx_description
1 polymer ?
#
loop_
_entity_poly.entity_id
_entity_poly.type
_entity_poly.pdbx_seq_one_letter_code
_entity_poly.pdbx_strand_id
1 'polypeptide(L)'
;MLFKTDDELIAERYFRSSQDIGALFGISAGFTCLQFPDPRPFAMIVTALFFLWGYLSGDGYRRVAKAYLKQYPGPLGGIRFAFTKLPLVVLCLGFLTLIMMGAVTAERISAWGRFLPPSPF
;
A
#
# COMPACT_ATOMS: atom_id res chain seq x y z
N MET A 1 10.41 -27.74 -3.00
CA MET A 1 9.17 -28.30 -3.58
C MET A 1 8.76 -27.38 -4.73
N LEU A 2 8.74 -27.92 -5.95
CA LEU A 2 8.66 -27.16 -7.21
C LEU A 2 7.26 -27.15 -7.85
N PHE A 3 6.24 -27.62 -7.14
CA PHE A 3 4.85 -27.56 -7.57
C PHE A 3 4.05 -26.75 -6.56
N LYS A 4 3.61 -25.55 -6.98
CA LYS A 4 2.63 -24.78 -6.24
C LYS A 4 1.32 -25.56 -6.24
N THR A 5 0.72 -25.78 -5.07
CA THR A 5 -0.59 -26.45 -4.97
C THR A 5 -1.68 -25.53 -5.54
N ASP A 6 -2.82 -26.06 -6.01
CA ASP A 6 -3.90 -25.23 -6.56
C ASP A 6 -4.38 -24.16 -5.57
N ASP A 7 -4.38 -24.48 -4.27
CA ASP A 7 -4.65 -23.54 -3.18
C ASP A 7 -3.64 -22.39 -3.13
N GLU A 8 -2.37 -22.63 -3.47
CA GLU A 8 -1.33 -21.60 -3.52
C GLU A 8 -1.53 -20.65 -4.70
N LEU A 9 -2.00 -21.15 -5.85
CA LEU A 9 -2.32 -20.37 -7.03
C LEU A 9 -3.55 -19.47 -6.80
N ILE A 10 -4.58 -19.99 -6.13
CA ILE A 10 -5.78 -19.23 -5.75
C ILE A 10 -5.41 -18.13 -4.76
N ALA A 11 -4.59 -18.47 -3.76
CA ALA A 11 -4.09 -17.52 -2.78
C ALA A 11 -3.30 -16.37 -3.44
N GLU A 12 -2.37 -16.70 -4.33
CA GLU A 12 -1.53 -15.71 -5.02
C GLU A 12 -2.35 -14.76 -5.91
N ARG A 13 -3.37 -15.28 -6.62
CA ARG A 13 -4.31 -14.44 -7.38
C ARG A 13 -5.10 -13.49 -6.47
N TYR A 14 -5.55 -13.97 -5.32
CA TYR A 14 -6.26 -13.13 -4.33
C TYR A 14 -5.36 -12.06 -3.72
N PHE A 15 -4.13 -12.39 -3.33
CA PHE A 15 -3.15 -11.42 -2.83
C PHE A 15 -2.88 -10.34 -3.87
N ARG A 16 -2.67 -10.74 -5.13
CA ARG A 16 -2.40 -9.82 -6.23
C ARG A 16 -3.59 -8.90 -6.52
N SER A 17 -4.80 -9.46 -6.60
CA SER A 17 -6.02 -8.66 -6.85
C SER A 17 -6.31 -7.66 -5.73
N SER A 18 -6.18 -8.08 -4.47
CA SER A 18 -6.36 -7.18 -3.31
C SER A 18 -5.27 -6.10 -3.28
N GLN A 19 -4.02 -6.49 -3.57
CA GLN A 19 -2.91 -5.55 -3.63
C GLN A 19 -3.07 -4.53 -4.76
N ASP A 20 -3.53 -4.93 -5.95
CA ASP A 20 -3.73 -4.03 -7.08
C ASP A 20 -4.84 -3.01 -6.79
N ILE A 21 -5.99 -3.47 -6.27
CA ILE A 21 -7.12 -2.59 -5.93
C ILE A 21 -6.75 -1.62 -4.80
N GLY A 22 -6.15 -2.13 -3.72
CA GLY A 22 -5.75 -1.31 -2.59
C GLY A 22 -4.67 -0.30 -2.97
N ALA A 23 -3.63 -0.74 -3.67
CA ALA A 23 -2.54 0.14 -4.08
C ALA A 23 -3.01 1.23 -5.03
N LEU A 24 -3.83 0.89 -6.04
CA LEU A 24 -4.38 1.89 -6.95
C LEU A 24 -5.22 2.92 -6.20
N PHE A 25 -6.11 2.47 -5.31
CA PHE A 25 -6.92 3.37 -4.49
C PHE A 25 -6.07 4.30 -3.62
N GLY A 26 -5.12 3.76 -2.85
CA GLY A 26 -4.35 4.59 -1.91
C GLY A 26 -3.29 5.47 -2.60
N ILE A 27 -2.71 5.04 -3.72
CA ILE A 27 -1.81 5.88 -4.52
C ILE A 27 -2.60 7.05 -5.14
N SER A 28 -3.72 6.77 -5.80
CA SER A 28 -4.53 7.82 -6.44
C SER A 28 -5.09 8.79 -5.41
N ALA A 29 -5.65 8.30 -4.30
CA ALA A 29 -6.12 9.13 -3.21
C ALA A 29 -4.98 9.95 -2.56
N GLY A 30 -3.78 9.39 -2.41
CA GLY A 30 -2.62 10.13 -1.92
C GLY A 30 -2.17 11.26 -2.87
N PHE A 31 -2.18 11.02 -4.19
CA PHE A 31 -1.95 12.11 -5.16
C PHE A 31 -3.02 13.19 -5.11
N THR A 32 -4.29 12.82 -4.93
CA THR A 32 -5.37 13.79 -4.72
C THR A 32 -5.17 14.59 -3.45
N CYS A 33 -4.71 13.98 -2.35
CA CYS A 33 -4.42 14.69 -1.10
C CYS A 33 -3.41 15.82 -1.31
N LEU A 34 -2.37 15.58 -2.13
CA LEU A 34 -1.32 16.56 -2.43
C LEU A 34 -1.81 17.80 -3.18
N GLN A 35 -3.00 17.75 -3.80
CA GLN A 35 -3.58 18.91 -4.48
C GLN A 35 -4.19 19.93 -3.52
N PHE A 36 -4.45 19.54 -2.26
CA PHE A 36 -5.00 20.44 -1.25
C PHE A 36 -3.91 21.29 -0.58
N PRO A 37 -4.25 22.52 -0.11
CA PRO A 37 -3.30 23.40 0.58
C PRO A 37 -2.69 22.78 1.85
N ASP A 38 -3.49 22.05 2.63
CA ASP A 38 -3.01 21.21 3.73
C ASP A 38 -3.36 19.74 3.46
N PRO A 39 -2.40 18.91 3.00
CA PRO A 39 -2.67 17.53 2.60
C PRO A 39 -2.79 16.56 3.79
N ARG A 40 -2.36 16.97 5.00
CA ARG A 40 -2.28 16.09 6.19
C ARG A 40 -3.65 15.55 6.64
N PRO A 41 -4.70 16.37 6.84
CA PRO A 41 -6.01 15.88 7.28
C PRO A 41 -6.63 14.90 6.28
N PHE A 42 -6.47 15.16 4.99
CA PHE A 42 -6.98 14.26 3.95
C PHE A 42 -6.23 12.93 3.94
N ALA A 43 -4.90 12.95 4.08
CA ALA A 43 -4.11 11.72 4.17
C ALA A 43 -4.49 10.87 5.41
N MET A 44 -4.83 11.50 6.54
CA MET A 44 -5.33 10.79 7.73
C MET A 44 -6.67 10.10 7.43
N ILE A 45 -7.61 10.79 6.78
CA ILE A 45 -8.92 10.23 6.41
C ILE A 45 -8.75 9.08 5.41
N VAL A 46 -7.97 9.28 4.35
CA VAL A 46 -7.69 8.26 3.34
C VAL A 46 -7.04 7.03 3.97
N THR A 47 -6.11 7.22 4.90
CA THR A 47 -5.48 6.12 5.65
C THR A 47 -6.51 5.35 6.48
N ALA A 48 -7.42 6.03 7.17
CA ALA A 48 -8.48 5.39 7.94
C ALA A 48 -9.44 4.57 7.04
N LEU A 49 -9.83 5.14 5.89
CA LEU A 49 -10.66 4.45 4.90
C LEU A 49 -9.93 3.24 4.29
N PHE A 50 -8.62 3.37 4.06
CA PHE A 50 -7.79 2.27 3.57
C PHE A 50 -7.74 1.10 4.55
N PHE A 51 -7.57 1.37 5.84
CA PHE A 51 -7.63 0.34 6.88
C PHE A 51 -9.03 -0.27 7.01
N LEU A 52 -10.09 0.54 6.93
CA LEU A 52 -11.46 0.06 6.95
C LEU A 52 -11.73 -0.88 5.75
N TRP A 53 -11.28 -0.49 4.56
CA TRP A 53 -11.37 -1.32 3.36
C TRP A 53 -10.61 -2.64 3.54
N GLY A 54 -9.40 -2.60 4.08
CA GLY A 54 -8.61 -3.81 4.36
C GLY A 54 -9.28 -4.72 5.41
N TYR A 55 -9.95 -4.12 6.41
CA TYR A 55 -10.70 -4.86 7.41
C TYR A 55 -11.93 -5.55 6.80
N LEU A 56 -12.73 -4.82 6.01
CA LEU A 56 -13.94 -5.34 5.35
C LEU A 56 -13.62 -6.36 4.26
N SER A 57 -12.54 -6.17 3.50
CA SER A 57 -12.07 -7.12 2.48
C SER A 57 -11.33 -8.32 3.10
N GLY A 58 -11.14 -8.30 4.43
CA GLY A 58 -10.24 -9.19 5.15
C GLY A 58 -10.78 -10.60 5.41
N ASP A 59 -12.08 -10.87 5.29
CA ASP A 59 -12.64 -12.17 5.70
C ASP A 59 -12.20 -13.34 4.80
N GLY A 60 -12.16 -13.13 3.47
CA GLY A 60 -11.56 -14.11 2.55
C GLY A 60 -10.04 -14.19 2.73
N TYR A 61 -9.40 -13.03 2.96
CA TYR A 61 -7.97 -12.90 3.15
C TYR A 61 -7.46 -13.61 4.40
N ARG A 62 -8.17 -13.52 5.53
CA ARG A 62 -7.77 -14.11 6.84
C ARG A 62 -7.65 -15.62 6.77
N ARG A 63 -8.53 -16.29 6.03
CA ARG A 63 -8.52 -17.76 5.92
C ARG A 63 -7.28 -18.25 5.14
N VAL A 64 -6.97 -17.58 4.04
CA VAL A 64 -5.79 -17.86 3.19
C VAL A 64 -4.49 -17.43 3.89
N ALA A 65 -4.47 -16.21 4.45
CA ALA A 65 -3.32 -15.66 5.14
C ALA A 65 -2.96 -16.47 6.38
N LYS A 66 -3.92 -17.01 7.15
CA LYS A 66 -3.61 -17.91 8.29
C LYS A 66 -2.87 -19.18 7.87
N ALA A 67 -3.20 -19.75 6.71
CA ALA A 67 -2.50 -20.93 6.20
C ALA A 67 -1.04 -20.59 5.84
N TYR A 68 -0.83 -19.42 5.23
CA TYR A 68 0.51 -18.94 4.86
C TYR A 68 1.33 -18.39 6.03
N LEU A 69 0.71 -17.74 7.02
CA LEU A 69 1.38 -17.21 8.22
C LEU A 69 2.00 -18.31 9.07
N LYS A 70 1.54 -19.57 8.97
CA LYS A 70 2.23 -20.72 9.57
C LYS A 70 3.66 -20.87 9.05
N GLN A 71 3.95 -20.44 7.82
CA GLN A 71 5.29 -20.42 7.24
C GLN A 71 6.14 -19.25 7.74
N TYR A 72 5.54 -18.27 8.42
CA TYR A 72 6.18 -17.05 8.91
C TYR A 72 5.90 -16.86 10.42
N PRO A 73 6.52 -17.67 11.30
CA PRO A 73 6.28 -17.59 12.74
C PRO A 73 6.80 -16.28 13.36
N GLY A 74 6.06 -15.78 14.35
CA GLY A 74 6.44 -14.61 15.15
C GLY A 74 6.14 -13.24 14.51
N PRO A 75 6.29 -12.15 15.28
CA PRO A 75 6.00 -10.79 14.81
C PRO A 75 6.90 -10.37 13.63
N LEU A 76 8.16 -10.80 13.62
CA LEU A 76 9.09 -10.61 12.50
C LEU A 76 8.63 -11.37 11.24
N GLY A 77 8.01 -12.54 11.40
CA GLY A 77 7.41 -13.29 10.31
C GLY A 77 6.26 -12.53 9.66
N GLY A 78 5.39 -11.91 10.46
CA GLY A 78 4.31 -11.05 9.98
C GLY A 78 4.81 -9.86 9.16
N ILE A 79 5.88 -9.20 9.62
CA ILE A 79 6.53 -8.10 8.87
C ILE A 79 7.07 -8.62 7.53
N ARG A 80 7.84 -9.71 7.55
CA ARG A 80 8.39 -10.31 6.33
C ARG A 80 7.29 -10.70 5.35
N PHE A 81 6.18 -11.23 5.84
CA PHE A 81 5.01 -11.55 5.03
C PHE A 81 4.42 -10.29 4.38
N ALA A 82 4.21 -9.22 5.13
CA ALA A 82 3.68 -7.96 4.57
C ALA A 82 4.59 -7.39 3.47
N PHE A 83 5.91 -7.36 3.68
CA PHE A 83 6.85 -6.86 2.67
C PHE A 83 7.00 -7.76 1.44
N THR A 84 6.88 -9.07 1.59
CA THR A 84 7.06 -10.01 0.47
C THR A 84 5.78 -10.29 -0.31
N LYS A 85 4.62 -10.26 0.36
CA LYS A 85 3.33 -10.60 -0.24
C LYS A 85 2.43 -9.41 -0.51
N LEU A 86 2.70 -8.26 0.11
CA LEU A 86 1.93 -7.03 -0.08
C LEU A 86 2.82 -5.79 -0.28
N PRO A 87 3.88 -5.83 -1.13
CA PRO A 87 4.83 -4.73 -1.24
C PRO A 87 4.18 -3.40 -1.64
N LEU A 88 3.18 -3.40 -2.54
CA LEU A 88 2.51 -2.17 -2.96
C LEU A 88 1.62 -1.57 -1.86
N VAL A 89 0.99 -2.41 -1.03
CA VAL A 89 0.23 -1.92 0.14
C VAL A 89 1.17 -1.24 1.13
N VAL A 90 2.34 -1.85 1.39
CA VAL A 90 3.36 -1.27 2.27
C VAL A 90 3.89 0.06 1.71
N LEU A 91 4.19 0.12 0.41
CA LEU A 91 4.62 1.35 -0.26
C LEU A 91 3.53 2.44 -0.20
N CYS A 92 2.27 2.06 -0.41
CA CYS A 92 1.14 2.96 -0.34
C CYS A 92 0.93 3.53 1.06
N LEU A 93 0.98 2.68 2.10
CA LEU A 93 0.93 3.13 3.48
C LEU A 93 2.11 4.03 3.83
N GLY A 94 3.32 3.71 3.34
CA GLY A 94 4.50 4.56 3.49
C GLY A 94 4.28 5.93 2.86
N PHE A 95 3.76 5.98 1.64
CA PHE A 95 3.42 7.22 0.94
C PHE A 95 2.42 8.07 1.72
N LEU A 96 1.29 7.50 2.14
CA LEU A 96 0.29 8.20 2.95
C LEU A 96 0.86 8.69 4.29
N THR A 97 1.73 7.88 4.93
CA THR A 97 2.40 8.25 6.18
C THR A 97 3.33 9.45 5.99
N LEU A 98 4.09 9.48 4.89
CA LEU A 98 4.95 10.62 4.56
C LEU A 98 4.15 11.90 4.31
N ILE A 99 2.95 11.79 3.71
CA ILE A 99 2.04 12.93 3.55
C ILE A 99 1.50 13.39 4.91
N MET A 100 1.05 12.47 5.77
CA MET A 100 0.56 12.80 7.12
C MET A 100 1.62 13.50 7.98
N MET A 101 2.88 13.06 7.87
CA MET A 101 4.02 13.69 8.55
C MET A 101 4.41 15.06 7.96
N GLY A 102 3.82 15.47 6.83
CA GLY A 102 4.19 16.68 6.11
C GLY A 102 5.57 16.60 5.44
N ALA A 103 6.16 15.40 5.36
CA ALA A 103 7.45 15.18 4.71
C ALA A 103 7.33 15.31 3.19
N VAL A 104 6.15 14.93 2.64
CA VAL A 104 5.80 15.01 1.22
C VAL A 104 4.64 16.00 1.04
N THR A 105 4.89 17.05 0.27
CA THR A 105 3.92 18.06 -0.16
C THR A 105 4.12 18.35 -1.65
N ALA A 106 3.10 18.91 -2.32
CA ALA A 106 3.23 19.27 -3.73
C ALA A 106 4.39 20.24 -3.98
N GLU A 107 4.60 21.22 -3.09
CA GLU A 107 5.71 22.17 -3.15
C GLU A 107 7.07 21.49 -3.04
N ARG A 108 7.20 20.50 -2.15
CA ARG A 108 8.45 19.75 -2.01
C ARG A 108 8.73 18.89 -3.23
N ILE A 109 7.70 18.27 -3.81
CA ILE A 109 7.85 17.49 -5.05
C ILE A 109 8.24 18.40 -6.22
N SER A 110 7.60 19.56 -6.36
CA SER A 110 7.91 20.50 -7.45
C SER A 110 9.29 21.15 -7.29
N ALA A 111 9.78 21.33 -6.06
CA ALA A 111 11.15 21.78 -5.81
C ALA A 111 12.22 20.84 -6.38
N TRP A 112 11.94 19.53 -6.44
CA TRP A 112 12.83 18.56 -7.11
C TRP A 112 12.83 18.69 -8.63
N GLY A 113 11.77 19.28 -9.20
CA GLY A 113 11.72 19.64 -10.62
C GLY A 113 12.83 20.60 -11.04
N ARG A 114 13.45 21.32 -10.08
CA ARG A 114 14.64 22.16 -10.34
C ARG A 114 15.89 21.36 -10.76
N PHE A 115 15.93 20.07 -10.46
CA PHE A 115 17.01 19.17 -10.88
C PHE A 115 16.71 18.45 -12.20
N LEU A 116 15.50 18.61 -12.73
CA LEU A 116 15.16 18.08 -14.04
C LEU A 116 15.62 19.07 -15.12
N PRO A 117 16.03 18.58 -16.31
CA PRO A 117 16.30 19.46 -17.44
C PRO A 117 15.06 20.33 -17.71
N PRO A 118 15.26 21.57 -18.19
CA PRO A 118 14.16 22.49 -18.45
C PRO A 118 13.13 21.82 -19.37
N SER A 119 11.85 22.04 -19.02
CA SER A 119 10.73 21.65 -19.86
C SER A 119 10.96 22.14 -21.29
N PRO A 120 10.85 21.28 -22.31
CA PRO A 120 10.89 21.71 -23.71
C PRO A 120 9.63 22.50 -24.12
N PHE A 121 8.71 22.76 -23.18
CA PHE A 121 7.45 23.47 -23.34
C PHE A 121 7.34 24.62 -22.34
#